data_AF-A0A409XAY6-F1
#
_entry.id   AF-A0A409XAY6-F1
#
_cell.length_a   1.000
_cell.length_b   1.000
_cell.length_c   1.000
_cell.angle_alpha   90.00
_cell.angle_beta   90.00
_cell.angle_gamma   90.00
#
_symmetry.space_group_name_H-M   'P 1'
#
loop_
_entity.id
_entity.type
_entity.pdbx_description
1 polymer ?
#
loop_
_entity_poly.entity_id
_entity_poly.type
_entity_poly.pdbx_seq_one_letter_code
_entity_poly.pdbx_strand_id
1 'polypeptide(L)'
;MAGYSSTSPGAWRANTGKTLRYRILGAILALFLLIFTIRQFQAHSPRHYTLSNQQLSEDLLQKFPQKRKNVAVASTFGYHFDVYMTVAWTLQRVMKEGKVQVYTPGPFYFDFQRIIDSYNLYDGTYKDYNTLVQDVTGVSDEGGIDLIVLGTCEVDMRHWHEKLLEAWDARDAAHKFQIVCIVHNVRDEAWQPMIQEWSRRDAIRLLPISQHVGKTFMKKFEDIARSTDLSIKSAGYEYIPIDAHIPIIDIPDLPDLPATNRLFSNAVIQGSFDSSRRDYDRIFADLNRSLHIEPESWGYLPLGDGPSFVQDTSIDRPPFKLHLVGSGWLNIPTELKELIVFHTNLNYTDFYQLMSGMDACIPAFLAADDNNFKYQASSSIAMCMETNVPILAVRELREAYGHIDDDKITINRPAVMSEFQAIRALRTGDASSFLASDPSSSGITLGSHPRIRQAVEDFMRDGWVHTKDGFDSCKRRTWKENERVITKILQDRA
;
A
#
# COMPACT_ATOMS: atom_id res chain seq x y z
N MET A 1 9.98 -97.61 5.26
CA MET A 1 9.70 -97.68 3.80
C MET A 1 10.07 -96.33 3.23
N ALA A 2 11.28 -96.16 2.70
CA ALA A 2 11.63 -96.30 1.26
C ALA A 2 10.89 -95.25 0.41
N GLY A 3 11.53 -94.38 -0.40
CA GLY A 3 12.91 -94.29 -0.83
C GLY A 3 13.17 -93.02 -1.66
N TYR A 4 14.44 -92.88 -2.06
CA TYR A 4 15.08 -91.83 -2.86
C TYR A 4 14.50 -91.59 -4.27
N SER A 5 14.62 -90.37 -4.80
CA SER A 5 15.26 -90.15 -6.11
C SER A 5 15.75 -88.71 -6.31
N SER A 6 17.02 -88.61 -6.70
CA SER A 6 17.80 -87.42 -7.10
C SER A 6 17.53 -86.96 -8.53
N THR A 7 17.71 -85.66 -8.83
CA THR A 7 18.26 -85.14 -10.11
C THR A 7 18.78 -83.70 -10.00
N SER A 8 20.10 -83.58 -10.12
CA SER A 8 20.95 -82.63 -10.89
C SER A 8 20.86 -81.08 -10.80
N PRO A 9 22.02 -80.36 -10.89
CA PRO A 9 22.11 -78.91 -10.73
C PRO A 9 22.13 -78.15 -12.08
N GLY A 10 21.24 -77.17 -12.22
CA GLY A 10 21.14 -76.27 -13.37
C GLY A 10 21.68 -74.86 -13.08
N ALA A 11 22.61 -74.42 -13.92
CA ALA A 11 23.36 -73.18 -13.84
C ALA A 11 22.49 -71.90 -13.88
N TRP A 12 22.68 -71.01 -12.91
CA TRP A 12 22.21 -69.61 -12.97
C TRP A 12 23.34 -68.69 -13.46
N ARG A 13 23.33 -68.38 -14.75
CA ARG A 13 23.98 -67.19 -15.32
C ARG A 13 22.95 -66.47 -16.17
N ALA A 14 22.41 -65.35 -15.68
CA ALA A 14 21.73 -64.38 -16.55
C ALA A 14 21.66 -62.98 -15.92
N ASN A 15 22.30 -62.04 -16.62
CA ASN A 15 21.87 -60.66 -16.84
C ASN A 15 21.73 -59.68 -15.66
N THR A 16 22.84 -59.38 -14.98
CA THR A 16 22.97 -58.15 -14.16
C THR A 16 23.36 -56.89 -14.96
N GLY A 17 23.65 -57.01 -16.25
CA GLY A 17 24.15 -55.88 -17.06
C GLY A 17 23.08 -54.94 -17.63
N LYS A 18 21.84 -55.40 -17.87
CA LYS A 18 20.78 -54.57 -18.48
C LYS A 18 20.03 -53.71 -17.46
N THR A 19 19.73 -54.25 -16.28
CA THR A 19 19.05 -53.54 -15.20
C THR A 19 19.87 -52.39 -14.62
N LEU A 20 21.21 -52.50 -14.61
CA LEU A 20 22.08 -51.40 -14.17
C LEU A 20 22.08 -50.22 -15.15
N ARG A 21 22.02 -50.49 -16.47
CA ARG A 21 21.99 -49.43 -17.50
C ARG A 21 20.69 -48.61 -17.46
N TYR A 22 19.54 -49.24 -17.23
CA TYR A 22 18.27 -48.52 -17.10
C TYR A 22 18.18 -47.71 -15.79
N ARG A 23 18.79 -48.18 -14.71
CA ARG A 23 18.88 -47.43 -13.45
C ARG A 23 19.78 -46.20 -13.56
N ILE A 24 20.91 -46.33 -14.27
CA ILE A 24 21.81 -45.19 -14.52
C ILE A 24 21.15 -44.17 -15.45
N LEU A 25 20.48 -44.60 -16.53
CA LEU A 25 19.75 -43.69 -17.41
C LEU A 25 18.60 -42.97 -16.68
N GLY A 26 17.85 -43.69 -15.84
CA GLY A 26 16.78 -43.11 -15.03
C GLY A 26 17.29 -42.08 -14.02
N ALA A 27 18.43 -42.36 -13.37
CA ALA A 27 19.06 -41.41 -12.44
C ALA A 27 19.60 -40.16 -13.15
N ILE A 28 20.18 -40.31 -14.34
CA ILE A 28 20.65 -39.17 -15.15
C ILE A 28 19.47 -38.33 -15.62
N LEU A 29 18.37 -38.94 -16.06
CA LEU A 29 17.16 -38.22 -16.48
C LEU A 29 16.52 -37.47 -15.30
N ALA A 30 16.44 -38.10 -14.12
CA ALA A 30 15.95 -37.46 -12.90
C ALA A 30 16.84 -36.30 -12.47
N LEU A 31 18.17 -36.43 -12.59
CA LEU A 31 19.11 -35.34 -12.30
C LEU A 31 18.97 -34.18 -13.30
N PHE A 32 18.77 -34.48 -14.59
CA PHE A 32 18.52 -33.46 -15.61
C PHE A 32 17.20 -32.73 -15.37
N LEU A 33 16.14 -33.45 -15.01
CA LEU A 33 14.85 -32.85 -14.64
C LEU A 33 14.99 -31.98 -13.40
N LEU A 34 15.70 -32.44 -12.37
CA LEU A 34 15.98 -31.67 -11.14
C LEU A 34 16.75 -30.38 -11.44
N ILE A 35 17.81 -30.45 -12.24
CA ILE A 35 18.61 -29.30 -12.66
C ILE A 35 17.79 -28.34 -13.53
N PHE A 36 16.91 -28.86 -14.40
CA PHE A 36 16.03 -28.04 -15.24
C PHE A 36 14.94 -27.33 -14.41
N THR A 37 14.36 -28.00 -13.41
CA THR A 37 13.45 -27.35 -12.45
C THR A 37 14.16 -26.30 -11.60
N ILE A 38 15.39 -26.55 -11.15
CA ILE A 38 16.18 -25.55 -10.39
C ILE A 38 16.51 -24.34 -11.28
N ARG A 39 16.84 -24.55 -12.56
CA ARG A 39 17.09 -23.46 -13.52
C ARG A 39 15.83 -22.69 -13.90
N GLN A 40 14.67 -23.34 -14.02
CA GLN A 40 13.40 -22.64 -14.25
C GLN A 40 12.96 -21.83 -13.02
N PHE A 41 13.21 -22.34 -11.81
CA PHE A 41 12.97 -21.61 -10.57
C PHE A 41 13.88 -20.36 -10.44
N GLN A 42 15.11 -20.43 -10.94
CA GLN A 42 16.02 -19.27 -11.01
C GLN A 42 15.68 -18.29 -12.13
N ALA A 43 14.95 -18.71 -13.17
CA ALA A 43 14.57 -17.85 -14.30
C ALA A 43 13.28 -17.05 -14.05
N HIS A 44 12.57 -17.28 -12.95
CA HIS A 44 11.40 -16.50 -12.50
C HIS A 44 11.59 -15.97 -11.07
N SER A 45 12.82 -15.60 -10.70
CA SER A 45 12.98 -14.71 -9.56
C SER A 45 12.45 -13.33 -9.95
N PRO A 46 11.46 -12.76 -9.23
CA PRO A 46 11.24 -11.32 -9.29
C PRO A 46 12.58 -10.67 -9.00
N ARG A 47 12.90 -9.57 -9.68
CA ARG A 47 14.15 -8.83 -9.45
C ARG A 47 14.22 -8.49 -7.96
N HIS A 48 14.91 -9.31 -7.19
CA HIS A 48 15.37 -8.97 -5.86
C HIS A 48 16.32 -7.80 -6.05
N TYR A 49 15.82 -6.58 -5.82
CA TYR A 49 16.69 -5.48 -5.45
C TYR A 49 17.51 -5.97 -4.27
N THR A 50 18.80 -6.14 -4.52
CA THR A 50 19.73 -6.87 -3.67
C THR A 50 19.92 -6.18 -2.32
N LEU A 51 19.73 -6.95 -1.25
CA LEU A 51 20.07 -6.61 0.14
C LEU A 51 21.48 -5.99 0.29
N SER A 52 22.41 -6.26 -0.64
CA SER A 52 23.76 -5.71 -0.63
C SER A 52 23.81 -4.18 -0.81
N ASN A 53 22.89 -3.58 -1.59
CA ASN A 53 22.87 -2.13 -1.79
C ASN A 53 22.27 -1.40 -0.58
N GLN A 54 21.35 -2.06 0.13
CA GLN A 54 20.70 -1.48 1.31
C GLN A 54 21.66 -1.43 2.50
N GLN A 55 22.42 -2.50 2.75
CA GLN A 55 23.39 -2.55 3.86
C GLN A 55 24.56 -1.57 3.66
N LEU A 56 25.05 -1.40 2.42
CA LEU A 56 26.08 -0.41 2.10
C LEU A 56 25.58 1.04 2.31
N SER A 57 24.29 1.28 2.08
CA SER A 57 23.66 2.59 2.30
C SER A 57 23.54 2.93 3.79
N GLU A 58 23.30 1.96 4.66
CA GLU A 58 23.16 2.19 6.11
C GLU A 58 24.49 2.55 6.75
N ASP A 59 25.55 1.80 6.44
CA ASP A 59 26.90 2.07 6.93
C ASP A 59 27.41 3.45 6.47
N LEU A 60 26.98 3.92 5.30
CA LEU A 60 27.29 5.27 4.82
C LEU A 60 26.48 6.34 5.55
N LEU A 61 25.19 6.12 5.83
CA LEU A 61 24.37 7.08 6.58
C LEU A 61 24.85 7.27 8.01
N GLN A 62 25.40 6.23 8.66
CA GLN A 62 25.94 6.37 10.01
C GLN A 62 27.19 7.25 10.09
N LYS A 63 27.92 7.44 8.98
CA LYS A 63 29.19 8.20 8.94
C LYS A 63 29.01 9.71 8.87
N PHE A 64 27.85 10.20 8.45
CA PHE A 64 27.62 11.64 8.30
C PHE A 64 27.01 12.25 9.56
N PRO A 65 27.50 13.43 10.01
CA PRO A 65 26.93 14.12 11.15
C PRO A 65 25.53 14.63 10.83
N GLN A 66 24.64 14.62 11.83
CA GLN A 66 23.32 15.23 11.74
C GLN A 66 23.48 16.76 11.69
N LYS A 67 22.92 17.40 10.65
CA LYS A 67 22.96 18.86 10.48
C LYS A 67 21.75 19.54 11.08
N ARG A 68 20.57 18.95 10.90
CA ARG A 68 19.29 19.50 11.36
C ARG A 68 18.98 18.99 12.75
N LYS A 69 18.89 19.88 13.74
CA LYS A 69 18.70 19.54 15.16
C LYS A 69 17.42 20.13 15.73
N ASN A 70 16.88 21.20 15.16
CA ASN A 70 15.68 21.85 15.66
C ASN A 70 14.59 21.77 14.59
N VAL A 71 13.81 20.69 14.64
CA VAL A 71 12.83 20.35 13.61
C VAL A 71 11.44 20.80 14.05
N ALA A 72 10.74 21.52 13.18
CA ALA A 72 9.33 21.79 13.30
C ALA A 72 8.55 20.88 12.34
N VAL A 73 7.59 20.11 12.84
CA VAL A 73 6.58 19.44 12.01
C VAL A 73 5.30 20.26 12.15
N ALA A 74 4.79 20.82 11.07
CA ALA A 74 3.74 21.82 11.14
C ALA A 74 2.66 21.57 10.10
N SER A 75 1.40 21.66 10.51
CA SER A 75 0.29 21.73 9.58
C SER A 75 -0.81 22.65 10.08
N THR A 76 -1.45 23.34 9.16
CA THR A 76 -2.70 24.09 9.34
C THR A 76 -3.91 23.25 9.01
N PHE A 77 -3.71 22.10 8.36
CA PHE A 77 -4.78 21.23 7.94
C PHE A 77 -5.29 20.41 9.13
N GLY A 78 -6.57 20.58 9.47
CA GLY A 78 -7.25 19.83 10.53
C GLY A 78 -7.53 18.36 10.19
N TYR A 79 -6.79 17.78 9.25
CA TYR A 79 -6.89 16.38 8.82
C TYR A 79 -5.48 15.87 8.50
N HIS A 80 -5.34 14.62 8.04
CA HIS A 80 -4.04 13.99 7.73
C HIS A 80 -3.12 13.85 8.95
N PHE A 81 -3.69 13.70 10.15
CA PHE A 81 -2.91 13.48 11.37
C PHE A 81 -2.04 12.23 11.26
N ASP A 82 -2.58 11.15 10.69
CA ASP A 82 -1.91 9.89 10.34
C ASP A 82 -0.74 10.07 9.38
N VAL A 83 -0.68 11.17 8.62
CA VAL A 83 0.41 11.44 7.69
C VAL A 83 1.58 12.11 8.41
N TYR A 84 1.38 13.33 8.91
CA TYR A 84 2.51 14.11 9.44
C TYR A 84 2.95 13.64 10.83
N MET A 85 2.08 13.01 11.62
CA MET A 85 2.50 12.39 12.88
C MET A 85 3.36 11.14 12.64
N THR A 86 3.19 10.43 11.53
CA THR A 86 4.12 9.34 11.17
C THR A 86 5.52 9.87 10.85
N VAL A 87 5.63 11.07 10.27
CA VAL A 87 6.92 11.73 10.08
C VAL A 87 7.52 12.17 11.42
N ALA A 88 6.72 12.77 12.31
CA ALA A 88 7.17 13.12 13.67
C ALA A 88 7.70 11.89 14.42
N TRP A 89 6.95 10.78 14.39
CA TRP A 89 7.36 9.51 14.96
C TRP A 89 8.68 8.98 14.37
N THR A 90 8.83 9.05 13.06
CA THR A 90 10.08 8.63 12.39
C THR A 90 11.26 9.52 12.81
N LEU A 91 11.06 10.84 12.90
CA LEU A 91 12.08 11.79 13.37
C LEU A 91 12.56 11.45 14.79
N GLN A 92 11.65 11.19 15.72
CA GLN A 92 12.01 10.84 17.10
C GLN A 92 12.85 9.57 17.21
N ARG A 93 12.65 8.62 16.30
CA ARG A 93 13.41 7.36 16.28
C ARG A 93 14.83 7.51 15.71
N VAL A 94 15.02 8.42 14.74
CA VAL A 94 16.31 8.51 14.00
C VAL A 94 17.18 9.69 14.42
N MET A 95 16.61 10.74 15.02
CA MET A 95 17.38 11.87 15.51
C MET A 95 18.27 11.45 16.68
N LYS A 96 19.56 11.77 16.57
CA LYS A 96 20.56 11.46 17.62
C LYS A 96 20.68 12.57 18.66
N GLU A 97 20.37 13.79 18.26
CA GLU A 97 20.45 15.00 19.07
C GLU A 97 19.41 16.01 18.60
N GLY A 98 19.11 17.00 19.44
CA GLY A 98 18.14 18.05 19.13
C GLY A 98 16.72 17.73 19.59
N LYS A 99 15.72 18.35 18.94
CA LYS A 99 14.30 18.26 19.32
C LYS A 99 13.38 18.36 18.11
N VAL A 100 12.23 17.70 18.23
CA VAL A 100 11.09 17.80 17.30
C VAL A 100 9.97 18.56 18.00
N GLN A 101 9.44 19.59 17.35
CA GLN A 101 8.30 20.38 17.81
C GLN A 101 7.14 20.21 16.84
N VAL A 102 5.94 19.90 17.33
CA VAL A 102 4.75 19.74 16.48
C VAL A 102 3.85 20.97 16.61
N TYR A 103 3.49 21.56 15.47
CA TYR A 103 2.61 22.72 15.32
C TYR A 103 1.34 22.29 14.61
N THR A 104 0.19 22.30 15.29
CA THR A 104 -1.03 21.67 14.78
C THR A 104 -2.30 22.40 15.24
N PRO A 105 -3.39 22.41 14.44
CA PRO A 105 -4.70 22.82 14.94
C PRO A 105 -5.17 21.85 16.03
N GLY A 106 -5.17 22.31 17.28
CA GLY A 106 -5.74 21.56 18.41
C GLY A 106 -7.25 21.83 18.59
N PRO A 107 -8.03 20.85 19.09
CA PRO A 107 -7.66 19.46 19.38
C PRO A 107 -7.65 18.56 18.13
N PHE A 108 -6.95 17.41 18.19
CA PHE A 108 -7.01 16.40 17.14
C PHE A 108 -8.43 15.81 17.02
N TYR A 109 -9.03 15.91 15.84
CA TYR A 109 -10.37 15.37 15.57
C TYR A 109 -10.41 13.84 15.56
N PHE A 110 -11.63 13.30 15.63
CA PHE A 110 -11.90 11.85 15.56
C PHE A 110 -11.11 11.01 16.57
N ASP A 111 -10.83 11.59 17.75
CA ASP A 111 -10.08 10.95 18.84
C ASP A 111 -8.66 10.50 18.45
N PHE A 112 -8.04 11.16 17.47
CA PHE A 112 -6.68 10.79 17.04
C PHE A 112 -5.63 11.05 18.13
N GLN A 113 -5.91 11.90 19.13
CA GLN A 113 -5.03 12.04 20.30
C GLN A 113 -4.83 10.70 21.01
N ARG A 114 -5.89 9.89 21.15
CA ARG A 114 -5.78 8.55 21.75
C ARG A 114 -4.82 7.66 20.98
N ILE A 115 -4.79 7.75 19.64
CA ILE A 115 -3.86 7.00 18.80
C ILE A 115 -2.42 7.46 19.05
N ILE A 116 -2.19 8.77 19.13
CA ILE A 116 -0.86 9.32 19.44
C ILE A 116 -0.38 8.84 20.81
N ASP A 117 -1.22 8.97 21.84
CA ASP A 117 -0.89 8.62 23.22
C ASP A 117 -0.66 7.11 23.39
N SER A 118 -1.55 6.30 22.84
CA SER A 118 -1.51 4.83 23.01
C SER A 118 -0.28 4.23 22.33
N TYR A 119 0.16 4.82 21.21
CA TYR A 119 1.23 4.25 20.39
C TYR A 119 2.54 5.04 20.50
N ASN A 120 2.58 6.03 21.41
CA ASN A 120 3.73 6.89 21.64
C ASN A 120 4.28 7.47 20.31
N LEU A 121 3.39 7.96 19.45
CA LEU A 121 3.78 8.53 18.15
C LEU A 121 4.54 9.85 18.32
N TYR A 122 4.28 10.55 19.42
CA TYR A 122 4.96 11.79 19.80
C TYR A 122 4.85 12.04 21.30
N ASP A 123 5.99 12.26 21.97
CA ASP A 123 6.08 12.52 23.42
C ASP A 123 6.39 14.00 23.77
N GLY A 124 6.50 14.87 22.77
CA GLY A 124 6.77 16.29 22.95
C GLY A 124 5.50 17.14 23.16
N THR A 125 5.70 18.45 23.32
CA THR A 125 4.59 19.40 23.48
C THR A 125 4.06 19.88 22.12
N TYR A 126 2.74 19.83 21.94
CA TYR A 126 2.07 20.48 20.81
C TYR A 126 2.03 21.98 20.99
N LYS A 127 2.21 22.70 19.89
CA LYS A 127 2.05 24.14 19.79
C LYS A 127 0.92 24.48 18.84
N ASP A 128 0.29 25.63 19.08
CA ASP A 128 -0.66 26.20 18.13
C ASP A 128 0.07 26.49 16.81
N TYR A 129 -0.49 26.03 15.70
CA TYR A 129 0.09 26.23 14.39
C TYR A 129 0.32 27.72 14.04
N ASN A 130 -0.47 28.63 14.61
CA ASN A 130 -0.31 30.07 14.40
C ASN A 130 1.00 30.64 14.95
N THR A 131 1.65 29.95 15.90
CA THR A 131 2.91 30.44 16.52
C THR A 131 4.16 30.01 15.74
N LEU A 132 4.04 29.19 14.69
CA LEU A 132 5.20 28.67 13.95
C LEU A 132 6.12 29.79 13.47
N VAL A 133 5.58 30.81 12.80
CA VAL A 133 6.39 31.92 12.26
C VAL A 133 7.11 32.68 13.37
N GLN A 134 6.42 32.93 14.49
CA GLN A 134 7.02 33.60 15.64
C GLN A 134 8.20 32.80 16.21
N ASP A 135 8.07 31.47 16.30
CA ASP A 135 9.14 30.62 16.82
C ASP A 135 10.30 30.47 15.82
N VAL A 136 10.03 30.55 14.51
CA VAL A 136 11.06 30.59 13.46
C VAL A 136 11.83 31.91 13.49
N THR A 137 11.18 33.04 13.74
CA THR A 137 11.83 34.37 13.74
C THR A 137 12.43 34.74 15.09
N GLY A 138 11.90 34.21 16.19
CA GLY A 138 12.32 34.55 17.55
C GLY A 138 13.72 34.07 17.94
N VAL A 139 14.23 33.03 17.26
CA VAL A 139 15.60 32.54 17.41
C VAL A 139 16.18 32.33 16.01
N SER A 140 16.99 33.28 15.56
CA SER A 140 17.56 33.32 14.20
C SER A 140 19.00 32.80 14.11
N ASP A 141 19.61 32.48 15.24
CA ASP A 141 21.00 32.03 15.40
C ASP A 141 21.07 30.56 15.88
N GLU A 142 22.13 30.19 16.59
CA GLU A 142 22.30 28.84 17.13
C GLU A 142 21.13 28.44 18.03
N GLY A 143 20.47 27.34 17.69
CA GLY A 143 19.29 26.83 18.42
C GLY A 143 17.96 27.22 17.79
N GLY A 144 17.95 28.05 16.75
CA GLY A 144 16.78 28.33 15.92
C GLY A 144 16.28 27.09 15.16
N ILE A 145 15.01 27.10 14.75
CA ILE A 145 14.43 26.05 13.89
C ILE A 145 15.22 25.99 12.58
N ASP A 146 15.78 24.83 12.25
CA ASP A 146 16.67 24.62 11.11
C ASP A 146 16.06 23.70 10.02
N LEU A 147 14.94 23.06 10.31
CA LEU A 147 14.14 22.26 9.39
C LEU A 147 12.65 22.43 9.71
N ILE A 148 11.85 22.69 8.68
CA ILE A 148 10.39 22.76 8.75
C ILE A 148 9.79 21.69 7.84
N VAL A 149 9.06 20.74 8.41
CA VAL A 149 8.28 19.75 7.68
C VAL A 149 6.83 20.22 7.65
N LEU A 150 6.31 20.52 6.46
CA LEU A 150 4.92 20.92 6.26
C LEU A 150 4.07 19.67 5.99
N GLY A 151 3.03 19.49 6.80
CA GLY A 151 2.24 18.25 6.87
C GLY A 151 1.38 17.96 5.64
N THR A 152 0.97 19.00 4.91
CA THR A 152 0.27 18.91 3.62
C THR A 152 0.54 20.19 2.84
N CYS A 153 1.56 20.21 1.97
CA CYS A 153 1.97 21.42 1.26
C CYS A 153 0.90 21.98 0.32
N GLU A 154 -0.06 21.15 -0.10
CA GLU A 154 -1.25 21.58 -0.83
C GLU A 154 -2.04 22.68 -0.08
N VAL A 155 -1.97 22.67 1.26
CA VAL A 155 -2.64 23.63 2.16
C VAL A 155 -1.62 24.55 2.83
N ASP A 156 -0.58 23.99 3.44
CA ASP A 156 0.31 24.68 4.37
C ASP A 156 1.17 25.75 3.70
N MET A 157 1.61 25.51 2.46
CA MET A 157 2.38 26.51 1.71
C MET A 157 1.56 27.78 1.48
N ARG A 158 0.26 27.66 1.18
CA ARG A 158 -0.60 28.83 0.95
C ARG A 158 -0.75 29.69 2.20
N HIS A 159 -0.61 29.08 3.37
CA HIS A 159 -0.75 29.76 4.64
C HIS A 159 0.56 30.42 5.11
N TRP A 160 1.70 29.74 4.99
CA TRP A 160 2.97 30.22 5.58
C TRP A 160 4.00 30.75 4.58
N HIS A 161 3.83 30.57 3.27
CA HIS A 161 4.86 30.84 2.25
C HIS A 161 5.54 32.21 2.41
N GLU A 162 4.78 33.31 2.39
CA GLU A 162 5.35 34.66 2.37
C GLU A 162 6.19 34.94 3.63
N LYS A 163 5.64 34.65 4.81
CA LYS A 163 6.29 34.92 6.09
C LYS A 163 7.50 34.02 6.33
N LEU A 164 7.45 32.75 5.91
CA LEU A 164 8.61 31.87 6.00
C LEU A 164 9.70 32.29 5.01
N LEU A 165 9.35 32.75 3.82
CA LEU A 165 10.34 33.22 2.85
C LEU A 165 11.05 34.48 3.34
N GLU A 166 10.31 35.44 3.91
CA GLU A 166 10.87 36.62 4.58
C GLU A 166 11.79 36.24 5.73
N ALA A 167 11.35 35.32 6.61
CA ALA A 167 12.16 34.82 7.72
C ALA A 167 13.42 34.11 7.23
N TRP A 168 13.34 33.36 6.13
CA TRP A 168 14.50 32.73 5.52
C TRP A 168 15.47 33.78 5.02
N ASP A 169 15.02 34.78 4.25
CA ASP A 169 15.85 35.82 3.66
C ASP A 169 16.55 36.67 4.73
N ALA A 170 15.88 36.95 5.86
CA ALA A 170 16.42 37.74 6.96
C ALA A 170 17.56 37.06 7.76
N ARG A 171 17.62 35.73 7.79
CA ARG A 171 18.70 35.01 8.50
C ARG A 171 20.03 35.12 7.77
N ASP A 172 21.15 35.05 8.50
CA ASP A 172 22.45 34.94 7.86
C ASP A 172 22.65 33.57 7.19
N ALA A 173 23.72 33.45 6.40
CA ALA A 173 23.99 32.26 5.58
C ALA A 173 24.23 30.98 6.40
N ALA A 174 24.73 31.08 7.65
CA ALA A 174 25.03 29.91 8.48
C ALA A 174 23.78 29.34 9.16
N HIS A 175 22.72 30.15 9.32
CA HIS A 175 21.52 29.78 10.09
C HIS A 175 20.25 29.61 9.22
N LYS A 176 20.40 29.46 7.90
CA LYS A 176 19.27 29.17 7.00
C LYS A 176 18.61 27.82 7.32
N PHE A 177 17.28 27.78 7.23
CA PHE A 177 16.51 26.55 7.41
C PHE A 177 16.07 25.94 6.07
N GLN A 178 15.63 24.68 6.12
CA GLN A 178 15.11 23.93 4.99
C GLN A 178 13.61 23.68 5.15
N ILE A 179 12.87 23.59 4.03
CA ILE A 179 11.48 23.15 4.00
C ILE A 179 11.40 21.74 3.40
N VAL A 180 10.68 20.85 4.07
CA VAL A 180 10.26 19.56 3.55
C VAL A 180 8.76 19.59 3.36
N CYS A 181 8.32 19.38 2.13
CA CYS A 181 6.92 19.44 1.76
C CYS A 181 6.32 18.04 1.63
N ILE A 182 5.45 17.64 2.56
CA ILE A 182 4.66 16.43 2.38
C ILE A 182 3.61 16.69 1.28
N VAL A 183 3.56 15.79 0.31
CA VAL A 183 2.67 15.89 -0.85
C VAL A 183 2.02 14.56 -1.17
N HIS A 184 0.81 14.58 -1.71
CA HIS A 184 0.11 13.36 -2.08
C HIS A 184 -0.61 13.46 -3.42
N ASN A 185 -0.70 14.64 -4.04
CA ASN A 185 -1.36 14.83 -5.33
C ASN A 185 -0.59 15.78 -6.26
N VAL A 186 -0.03 15.25 -7.35
CA VAL A 186 0.71 16.06 -8.35
C VAL A 186 -0.19 17.05 -9.11
N ARG A 187 -1.49 16.77 -9.18
CA ARG A 187 -2.49 17.60 -9.87
C ARG A 187 -3.10 18.67 -8.95
N ASP A 188 -2.78 18.71 -7.66
CA ASP A 188 -3.05 19.90 -6.86
C ASP A 188 -1.97 20.93 -7.16
N GLU A 189 -2.26 21.85 -8.09
CA GLU A 189 -1.25 22.76 -8.65
C GLU A 189 -1.19 24.12 -7.98
N ALA A 190 -2.22 24.52 -7.22
CA ALA A 190 -2.36 25.90 -6.76
C ALA A 190 -1.29 26.34 -5.74
N TRP A 191 -0.66 25.40 -5.04
CA TRP A 191 0.48 25.69 -4.14
C TRP A 191 1.83 25.65 -4.87
N GLN A 192 1.93 24.97 -6.02
CA GLN A 192 3.20 24.67 -6.67
C GLN A 192 3.98 25.93 -7.12
N PRO A 193 3.36 27.01 -7.65
CA PRO A 193 4.10 28.24 -7.97
C PRO A 193 4.89 28.83 -6.79
N MET A 194 4.43 28.59 -5.55
CA MET A 194 5.08 29.07 -4.34
C MET A 194 6.44 28.40 -4.09
N ILE A 195 6.70 27.22 -4.65
CA ILE A 195 7.98 26.53 -4.43
C ILE A 195 9.11 27.07 -5.28
N GLN A 196 8.82 27.87 -6.31
CA GLN A 196 9.84 28.44 -7.21
C GLN A 196 10.94 29.16 -6.44
N GLU A 197 10.56 30.01 -5.49
CA GLU A 197 11.51 30.81 -4.70
C GLU A 197 12.34 29.96 -3.75
N TRP A 198 11.76 28.88 -3.22
CA TRP A 198 12.47 27.94 -2.36
C TRP A 198 13.43 27.05 -3.14
N SER A 199 13.05 26.65 -4.35
CA SER A 199 13.90 25.90 -5.28
C SER A 199 15.16 26.69 -5.65
N ARG A 200 15.02 27.98 -5.98
CA ARG A 200 16.17 28.87 -6.26
C ARG A 200 17.17 28.97 -5.11
N ARG A 201 16.67 28.83 -3.88
CA ARG A 201 17.45 28.94 -2.65
C ARG A 201 18.07 27.61 -2.22
N ASP A 202 17.84 26.53 -2.98
CA ASP A 202 18.16 25.15 -2.56
C ASP A 202 17.64 24.85 -1.15
N ALA A 203 16.40 25.31 -0.88
CA ALA A 203 15.80 25.36 0.45
C ALA A 203 14.51 24.54 0.56
N ILE A 204 14.22 23.67 -0.42
CA ILE A 204 13.04 22.82 -0.43
C ILE A 204 13.33 21.39 -0.89
N ARG A 205 12.64 20.45 -0.27
CA ARG A 205 12.51 19.04 -0.67
C ARG A 205 11.04 18.66 -0.73
N LEU A 206 10.69 17.75 -1.63
CA LEU A 206 9.39 17.07 -1.58
C LEU A 206 9.50 15.73 -0.87
N LEU A 207 8.49 15.42 -0.06
CA LEU A 207 8.32 14.17 0.66
C LEU A 207 6.98 13.51 0.28
N PRO A 208 6.87 12.91 -0.93
CA PRO A 208 5.63 12.28 -1.36
C PRO A 208 5.24 11.10 -0.49
N ILE A 209 3.94 10.90 -0.27
CA ILE A 209 3.45 9.77 0.54
C ILE A 209 3.36 8.43 -0.22
N SER A 210 3.82 8.41 -1.48
CA SER A 210 3.96 7.20 -2.29
C SER A 210 5.05 7.36 -3.36
N GLN A 211 5.68 6.24 -3.73
CA GLN A 211 6.77 6.22 -4.71
C GLN A 211 6.31 6.69 -6.11
N HIS A 212 5.12 6.30 -6.58
CA HIS A 212 4.64 6.71 -7.90
C HIS A 212 4.38 8.22 -7.98
N VAL A 213 3.84 8.82 -6.93
CA VAL A 213 3.65 10.28 -6.84
C VAL A 213 5.00 11.00 -6.94
N GLY A 214 6.02 10.50 -6.25
CA GLY A 214 7.38 11.04 -6.37
C GLY A 214 7.95 10.94 -7.79
N LYS A 215 7.80 9.79 -8.46
CA LYS A 215 8.19 9.63 -9.88
C LYS A 215 7.49 10.63 -10.79
N THR A 216 6.21 10.88 -10.56
CA THR A 216 5.44 11.84 -11.36
C THR A 216 5.86 13.28 -11.08
N PHE A 217 6.16 13.67 -9.84
CA PHE A 217 6.76 14.98 -9.55
C PHE A 217 8.14 15.15 -10.19
N MET A 218 9.02 14.15 -10.13
CA MET A 218 10.33 14.21 -10.79
C MET A 218 10.19 14.53 -12.28
N LYS A 219 9.34 13.77 -12.98
CA LYS A 219 9.06 14.02 -14.40
C LYS A 219 8.48 15.42 -14.63
N LYS A 220 7.52 15.86 -13.79
CA LYS A 220 6.94 17.20 -13.90
C LYS A 220 8.01 18.28 -13.74
N PHE A 221 8.94 18.13 -12.80
CA PHE A 221 9.99 19.10 -12.55
C PHE A 221 11.04 19.13 -13.67
N GLU A 222 11.37 18.00 -14.27
CA GLU A 222 12.18 17.95 -15.50
C GLU A 222 11.51 18.72 -16.65
N ASP A 223 10.20 18.59 -16.81
CA ASP A 223 9.45 19.31 -17.85
C ASP A 223 9.40 20.82 -17.55
N ILE A 224 9.20 21.21 -16.29
CA ILE A 224 9.24 22.61 -15.83
C ILE A 224 10.63 23.22 -16.04
N ALA A 225 11.70 22.47 -15.78
CA ALA A 225 13.08 22.92 -16.02
C ALA A 225 13.38 23.21 -17.51
N ARG A 226 12.55 22.73 -18.44
CA ARG A 226 12.61 23.03 -19.87
C ARG A 226 11.69 24.17 -20.31
N SER A 227 11.03 24.85 -19.37
CA SER A 227 10.12 25.97 -19.65
C SER A 227 10.78 27.06 -20.50
N THR A 228 10.00 27.72 -21.35
CA THR A 228 10.43 28.90 -22.11
C THR A 228 10.41 30.17 -21.27
N ASP A 229 9.68 30.18 -20.15
CA ASP A 229 9.73 31.26 -19.17
C ASP A 229 11.07 31.20 -18.42
N LEU A 230 11.90 32.24 -18.60
CA LEU A 230 13.23 32.33 -18.00
C LEU A 230 13.19 32.36 -16.48
N SER A 231 12.12 32.89 -15.88
CA SER A 231 11.97 32.92 -14.42
C SER A 231 11.77 31.49 -13.88
N ILE A 232 10.94 30.69 -14.54
CA ILE A 232 10.68 29.30 -14.16
C ILE A 232 11.90 28.43 -14.46
N LYS A 233 12.47 28.57 -15.66
CA LYS A 233 13.61 27.78 -16.12
C LYS A 233 14.83 27.93 -15.21
N SER A 234 15.09 29.15 -14.72
CA SER A 234 16.22 29.43 -13.83
C SER A 234 15.98 29.02 -12.38
N ALA A 235 14.80 28.50 -12.03
CA ALA A 235 14.47 28.14 -10.65
C ALA A 235 15.08 26.82 -10.16
N GLY A 236 15.66 26.01 -11.05
CA GLY A 236 16.37 24.78 -10.66
C GLY A 236 15.46 23.62 -10.24
N TYR A 237 14.22 23.55 -10.76
CA TYR A 237 13.23 22.53 -10.39
C TYR A 237 13.75 21.09 -10.50
N GLU A 238 14.59 20.78 -11.51
CA GLU A 238 15.16 19.44 -11.70
C GLU A 238 16.08 18.99 -10.56
N TYR A 239 16.53 19.92 -9.71
CA TYR A 239 17.40 19.64 -8.57
C TYR A 239 16.66 19.56 -7.24
N ILE A 240 15.34 19.80 -7.20
CA ILE A 240 14.55 19.64 -5.97
C ILE A 240 14.61 18.17 -5.55
N PRO A 241 15.15 17.82 -4.37
CA PRO A 241 15.19 16.44 -3.92
C PRO A 241 13.78 15.90 -3.68
N ILE A 242 13.55 14.64 -4.05
CA ILE A 242 12.27 13.96 -3.88
C ILE A 242 12.52 12.55 -3.34
N ASP A 243 12.08 12.30 -2.12
CA ASP A 243 12.12 10.97 -1.50
C ASP A 243 10.75 10.63 -0.94
N ALA A 244 10.29 9.40 -1.09
CA ALA A 244 8.99 9.00 -0.58
C ALA A 244 9.08 8.58 0.89
N HIS A 245 8.13 9.04 1.71
CA HIS A 245 7.91 8.56 3.09
C HIS A 245 6.48 8.03 3.17
N ILE A 246 6.32 6.74 3.44
CA ILE A 246 5.01 6.08 3.42
C ILE A 246 4.38 6.18 4.81
N PRO A 247 3.25 6.89 4.98
CA PRO A 247 2.65 7.13 6.29
C PRO A 247 1.87 5.90 6.75
N ILE A 248 2.57 4.97 7.39
CA ILE A 248 1.96 3.81 8.03
C ILE A 248 2.38 3.79 9.50
N ILE A 249 1.42 3.84 10.41
CA ILE A 249 1.66 3.59 11.84
C ILE A 249 1.48 2.12 12.21
N ASP A 250 2.05 1.73 13.35
CA ASP A 250 1.74 0.43 13.91
C ASP A 250 0.53 0.56 14.83
N ILE A 251 -0.51 -0.22 14.56
CA ILE A 251 -1.68 -0.32 15.42
C ILE A 251 -1.51 -1.60 16.24
N PRO A 252 -1.03 -1.52 17.50
CA PRO A 252 -0.99 -2.68 18.38
C PRO A 252 -2.41 -3.17 18.68
N ASP A 253 -2.51 -4.41 19.18
CA ASP A 253 -3.74 -5.00 19.69
C ASP A 253 -4.91 -5.11 18.69
N LEU A 254 -4.62 -5.06 17.38
CA LEU A 254 -5.59 -5.45 16.37
C LEU A 254 -6.05 -6.90 16.60
N PRO A 255 -7.36 -7.18 16.52
CA PRO A 255 -7.90 -8.54 16.59
C PRO A 255 -7.19 -9.49 15.63
N ASP A 256 -6.73 -10.62 16.14
CA ASP A 256 -6.27 -11.71 15.29
C ASP A 256 -7.48 -12.39 14.65
N LEU A 257 -7.53 -12.36 13.32
CA LEU A 257 -8.51 -13.13 12.58
C LEU A 257 -8.07 -14.61 12.55
N PRO A 258 -9.00 -15.58 12.66
CA PRO A 258 -8.64 -17.00 12.59
C PRO A 258 -7.86 -17.32 11.32
N ALA A 259 -6.88 -18.23 11.38
CA ALA A 259 -6.09 -18.61 10.21
C ALA A 259 -6.75 -19.73 9.38
N THR A 260 -7.71 -20.47 9.94
CA THR A 260 -8.32 -21.66 9.32
C THR A 260 -9.84 -21.61 9.34
N ASN A 261 -10.46 -22.36 8.42
CA ASN A 261 -11.92 -22.53 8.31
C ASN A 261 -12.72 -21.22 8.20
N ARG A 262 -12.11 -20.18 7.63
CA ARG A 262 -12.80 -18.93 7.34
C ARG A 262 -13.46 -18.95 5.97
N LEU A 263 -14.67 -18.41 5.93
CA LEU A 263 -15.39 -18.10 4.70
C LEU A 263 -15.22 -16.60 4.42
N PHE A 264 -14.80 -16.24 3.21
CA PHE A 264 -14.66 -14.85 2.79
C PHE A 264 -16.04 -14.18 2.83
N SER A 265 -16.31 -13.31 3.80
CA SER A 265 -17.63 -12.77 4.09
C SER A 265 -17.66 -11.25 4.22
N ASN A 266 -16.55 -10.57 4.50
CA ASN A 266 -16.53 -9.12 4.70
C ASN A 266 -15.50 -8.48 3.77
N ALA A 267 -15.95 -7.71 2.80
CA ALA A 267 -15.07 -6.83 2.01
C ALA A 267 -15.32 -5.37 2.37
N VAL A 268 -14.30 -4.53 2.27
CA VAL A 268 -14.42 -3.10 2.53
C VAL A 268 -13.95 -2.24 1.36
N ILE A 269 -14.69 -1.17 1.08
CA ILE A 269 -14.21 -0.05 0.27
C ILE A 269 -14.05 1.14 1.22
N GLN A 270 -12.83 1.63 1.33
CA GLN A 270 -12.49 2.78 2.17
C GLN A 270 -12.28 4.03 1.31
N GLY A 271 -12.87 5.14 1.71
CA GLY A 271 -12.69 6.45 1.07
C GLY A 271 -13.99 7.26 0.97
N SER A 272 -13.95 8.37 0.23
CA SER A 272 -15.14 9.16 -0.03
C SER A 272 -16.16 8.37 -0.86
N PHE A 273 -17.43 8.52 -0.52
CA PHE A 273 -18.58 7.96 -1.21
C PHE A 273 -18.90 8.82 -2.45
N ASP A 274 -17.98 8.79 -3.41
CA ASP A 274 -17.97 9.62 -4.61
C ASP A 274 -17.63 8.76 -5.84
N SER A 275 -18.61 8.56 -6.72
CA SER A 275 -18.45 7.79 -7.97
C SER A 275 -17.50 8.43 -8.97
N SER A 276 -17.10 9.69 -8.80
CA SER A 276 -16.05 10.31 -9.62
C SER A 276 -14.63 9.91 -9.19
N ARG A 277 -14.49 9.29 -8.00
CA ARG A 277 -13.20 8.86 -7.45
C ARG A 277 -13.07 7.35 -7.30
N ARG A 278 -14.19 6.64 -7.33
CA ARG A 278 -14.29 5.19 -7.11
C ARG A 278 -15.35 4.60 -8.03
N ASP A 279 -15.11 3.37 -8.48
CA ASP A 279 -15.96 2.68 -9.45
C ASP A 279 -17.16 1.96 -8.79
N TYR A 280 -17.94 2.69 -7.97
CA TYR A 280 -19.08 2.14 -7.25
C TYR A 280 -20.13 1.54 -8.20
N ASP A 281 -20.36 2.19 -9.34
CA ASP A 281 -21.39 1.78 -10.30
C ASP A 281 -21.10 0.39 -10.88
N ARG A 282 -19.88 0.14 -11.35
CA ARG A 282 -19.48 -1.19 -11.83
C ARG A 282 -19.46 -2.21 -10.70
N ILE A 283 -18.94 -1.83 -9.53
CA ILE A 283 -18.87 -2.70 -8.35
C ILE A 283 -20.26 -3.19 -7.94
N PHE A 284 -21.25 -2.29 -7.85
CA PHE A 284 -22.61 -2.66 -7.51
C PHE A 284 -23.27 -3.47 -8.63
N ALA A 285 -23.05 -3.12 -9.90
CA ALA A 285 -23.58 -3.90 -11.03
C ALA A 285 -23.02 -5.33 -11.07
N ASP A 286 -21.72 -5.50 -10.82
CA ASP A 286 -21.06 -6.82 -10.80
C ASP A 286 -21.52 -7.67 -9.61
N LEU A 287 -21.63 -7.09 -8.41
CA LEU A 287 -22.18 -7.77 -7.23
C LEU A 287 -23.64 -8.19 -7.48
N ASN A 288 -24.48 -7.27 -7.98
CA ASN A 288 -25.89 -7.56 -8.25
C ASN A 288 -26.04 -8.69 -9.28
N ARG A 289 -25.28 -8.64 -10.38
CA ARG A 289 -25.25 -9.71 -11.39
C ARG A 289 -24.85 -11.04 -10.76
N SER A 290 -23.84 -11.05 -9.91
CA SER A 290 -23.37 -12.29 -9.28
C SER A 290 -24.41 -12.90 -8.32
N LEU A 291 -25.17 -12.09 -7.60
CA LEU A 291 -26.26 -12.54 -6.72
C LEU A 291 -27.45 -13.09 -7.50
N HIS A 292 -27.75 -12.54 -8.66
CA HIS A 292 -28.83 -13.08 -9.52
C HIS A 292 -28.49 -14.45 -10.12
N ILE A 293 -27.20 -14.76 -10.27
CA ILE A 293 -26.74 -16.04 -10.81
C ILE A 293 -26.80 -17.14 -9.74
N GLU A 294 -26.19 -16.90 -8.57
CA GLU A 294 -26.07 -17.90 -7.49
C GLU A 294 -26.11 -17.21 -6.11
N PRO A 295 -27.30 -16.79 -5.63
CA PRO A 295 -27.46 -16.06 -4.37
C PRO A 295 -26.99 -16.87 -3.14
N GLU A 296 -27.13 -18.19 -3.18
CA GLU A 296 -26.73 -19.10 -2.12
C GLU A 296 -25.20 -19.11 -1.89
N SER A 297 -24.41 -18.86 -2.95
CA SER A 297 -22.96 -18.73 -2.85
C SER A 297 -22.55 -17.52 -1.98
N TRP A 298 -23.43 -16.52 -1.89
CA TRP A 298 -23.26 -15.32 -1.07
C TRP A 298 -23.95 -15.41 0.30
N GLY A 299 -24.70 -16.48 0.56
CA GLY A 299 -25.48 -16.67 1.78
C GLY A 299 -26.83 -15.96 1.79
N TYR A 300 -27.43 -15.78 0.62
CA TYR A 300 -28.74 -15.13 0.43
C TYR A 300 -29.72 -16.07 -0.27
N LEU A 301 -31.01 -15.85 -0.03
CA LEU A 301 -32.08 -16.49 -0.80
C LEU A 301 -32.23 -15.81 -2.17
N PRO A 302 -32.75 -16.53 -3.19
CA PRO A 302 -33.16 -15.90 -4.44
C PRO A 302 -34.12 -14.73 -4.20
N LEU A 303 -33.97 -13.65 -4.99
CA LEU A 303 -34.69 -12.38 -4.81
C LEU A 303 -36.22 -12.54 -4.71
N GLY A 304 -36.80 -13.53 -5.40
CA GLY A 304 -38.23 -13.80 -5.40
C GLY A 304 -39.04 -12.57 -5.84
N ASP A 305 -40.18 -12.33 -5.18
CA ASP A 305 -41.02 -11.14 -5.40
C ASP A 305 -40.61 -9.94 -4.53
N GLY A 306 -39.55 -10.08 -3.72
CA GLY A 306 -39.07 -9.05 -2.81
C GLY A 306 -38.24 -7.97 -3.51
N PRO A 307 -38.09 -6.79 -2.89
CA PRO A 307 -37.28 -5.71 -3.46
C PRO A 307 -35.76 -5.89 -3.24
N SER A 308 -35.35 -6.78 -2.33
CA SER A 308 -33.95 -6.94 -1.91
C SER A 308 -33.62 -8.40 -1.59
N PHE A 309 -32.37 -8.79 -1.81
CA PHE A 309 -31.89 -10.12 -1.39
C PHE A 309 -31.91 -10.22 0.13
N VAL A 310 -32.48 -11.31 0.65
CA VAL A 310 -32.57 -11.57 2.09
C VAL A 310 -31.62 -12.68 2.50
N GLN A 311 -31.00 -12.53 3.68
CA GLN A 311 -30.07 -13.52 4.20
C GLN A 311 -30.77 -14.89 4.35
N ASP A 312 -30.08 -15.95 3.92
CA ASP A 312 -30.52 -17.31 4.23
C ASP A 312 -30.12 -17.66 5.67
N THR A 313 -31.10 -17.72 6.57
CA THR A 313 -30.90 -18.06 7.98
C THR A 313 -30.93 -19.57 8.24
N SER A 314 -31.21 -20.38 7.22
CA SER A 314 -31.25 -21.85 7.32
C SER A 314 -29.88 -22.50 7.18
N ILE A 315 -28.90 -21.75 6.66
CA ILE A 315 -27.53 -22.21 6.48
C ILE A 315 -26.62 -21.70 7.60
N ASP A 316 -25.76 -22.57 8.11
CA ASP A 316 -24.72 -22.22 9.09
C ASP A 316 -23.50 -21.61 8.40
N ARG A 317 -23.73 -20.53 7.62
CA ARG A 317 -22.68 -19.78 6.92
C ARG A 317 -22.97 -18.28 7.02
N PRO A 318 -21.99 -17.45 7.41
CA PRO A 318 -22.19 -16.00 7.45
C PRO A 318 -22.48 -15.48 6.03
N PRO A 319 -23.47 -14.58 5.85
CA PRO A 319 -23.71 -13.94 4.57
C PRO A 319 -22.56 -13.00 4.22
N PHE A 320 -22.35 -12.78 2.93
CA PHE A 320 -21.40 -11.76 2.49
C PHE A 320 -21.92 -10.34 2.76
N LYS A 321 -21.05 -9.43 3.19
CA LYS A 321 -21.30 -8.00 3.36
C LYS A 321 -20.22 -7.17 2.68
N LEU A 322 -20.65 -6.07 2.05
CA LEU A 322 -19.77 -5.03 1.52
C LEU A 322 -19.85 -3.81 2.43
N HIS A 323 -18.75 -3.49 3.10
CA HIS A 323 -18.64 -2.36 4.00
C HIS A 323 -18.14 -1.13 3.22
N LEU A 324 -18.84 -0.02 3.34
CA LEU A 324 -18.41 1.28 2.81
C LEU A 324 -18.01 2.16 3.98
N VAL A 325 -16.72 2.48 4.09
CA VAL A 325 -16.17 3.19 5.25
C VAL A 325 -15.60 4.53 4.82
N GLY A 326 -16.19 5.62 5.30
CA GLY A 326 -15.77 6.98 4.93
C GLY A 326 -16.88 8.02 5.09
N SER A 327 -16.99 8.92 4.12
CA SER A 327 -17.92 10.05 4.18
C SER A 327 -18.55 10.33 2.80
N GLY A 328 -19.75 10.91 2.81
CA GLY A 328 -20.51 11.25 1.62
C GLY A 328 -21.81 10.45 1.52
N TRP A 329 -22.32 10.29 0.29
CA TRP A 329 -23.57 9.59 0.03
C TRP A 329 -23.54 8.87 -1.32
N LEU A 330 -24.09 7.66 -1.38
CA LEU A 330 -24.27 6.91 -2.62
C LEU A 330 -25.68 6.37 -2.71
N ASN A 331 -26.21 6.32 -3.94
CA ASN A 331 -27.46 5.64 -4.22
C ASN A 331 -27.17 4.15 -4.39
N ILE A 332 -27.60 3.35 -3.42
CA ILE A 332 -27.48 1.89 -3.49
C ILE A 332 -28.66 1.31 -4.28
N PRO A 333 -28.44 0.41 -5.25
CA PRO A 333 -29.51 -0.37 -5.88
C PRO A 333 -30.39 -1.05 -4.83
N THR A 334 -31.71 -1.00 -5.00
CA THR A 334 -32.65 -1.50 -3.98
C THR A 334 -32.38 -2.95 -3.63
N GLU A 335 -31.98 -3.75 -4.62
CA GLU A 335 -31.64 -5.17 -4.48
C GLU A 335 -30.52 -5.43 -3.46
N LEU A 336 -29.58 -4.49 -3.33
CA LEU A 336 -28.35 -4.65 -2.54
C LEU A 336 -28.41 -4.03 -1.13
N LYS A 337 -29.54 -3.43 -0.74
CA LYS A 337 -29.65 -2.67 0.53
C LYS A 337 -29.31 -3.48 1.77
N GLU A 338 -29.62 -4.78 1.77
CA GLU A 338 -29.33 -5.66 2.90
C GLU A 338 -27.86 -6.13 2.95
N LEU A 339 -27.08 -5.91 1.88
CA LEU A 339 -25.71 -6.41 1.73
C LEU A 339 -24.66 -5.33 1.99
N ILE A 340 -25.01 -4.08 1.69
CA ILE A 340 -24.09 -2.95 1.77
C ILE A 340 -24.29 -2.22 3.09
N VAL A 341 -23.22 -2.07 3.86
CA VAL A 341 -23.24 -1.45 5.18
C VAL A 341 -22.39 -0.18 5.15
N PHE A 342 -23.03 0.96 5.40
CA PHE A 342 -22.33 2.24 5.54
C PHE A 342 -21.78 2.42 6.95
N HIS A 343 -20.54 2.88 7.02
CA HIS A 343 -19.88 3.31 8.24
C HIS A 343 -19.37 4.74 8.03
N THR A 344 -19.99 5.70 8.70
CA THR A 344 -19.66 7.12 8.60
C THR A 344 -19.36 7.71 9.97
N ASN A 345 -18.54 8.75 9.99
CA ASN A 345 -18.19 9.49 11.22
C ASN A 345 -17.61 8.61 12.34
N LEU A 346 -16.90 7.54 11.98
CA LEU A 346 -16.15 6.75 12.96
C LEU A 346 -15.00 7.59 13.52
N ASN A 347 -14.76 7.48 14.82
CA ASN A 347 -13.47 7.87 15.38
C ASN A 347 -12.39 6.88 14.93
N TYR A 348 -11.11 7.21 15.12
CA TYR A 348 -10.01 6.36 14.65
C TYR A 348 -9.98 4.98 15.33
N THR A 349 -10.33 4.87 16.62
CA THR A 349 -10.37 3.59 17.32
C THR A 349 -11.42 2.65 16.71
N ASP A 350 -12.65 3.13 16.55
CA ASP A 350 -13.74 2.34 15.95
C ASP A 350 -13.45 2.00 14.48
N PHE A 351 -12.83 2.94 13.75
CA PHE A 351 -12.38 2.74 12.38
C PHE A 351 -11.35 1.60 12.28
N TYR A 352 -10.30 1.63 13.10
CA TYR A 352 -9.27 0.58 13.08
C TYR A 352 -9.81 -0.78 13.50
N GLN A 353 -10.67 -0.81 14.53
CA GLN A 353 -11.34 -2.04 14.94
C GLN A 353 -12.22 -2.61 13.83
N LEU A 354 -13.05 -1.79 13.18
CA LEU A 354 -13.89 -2.24 12.07
C LEU A 354 -13.03 -2.77 10.91
N MET A 355 -12.05 -1.98 10.47
CA MET A 355 -11.20 -2.33 9.33
C MET A 355 -10.47 -3.65 9.57
N SER A 356 -9.89 -3.85 10.76
CA SER A 356 -9.20 -5.10 11.11
C SER A 356 -10.09 -6.36 11.13
N GLY A 357 -11.43 -6.18 11.11
CA GLY A 357 -12.40 -7.26 10.99
C GLY A 357 -12.68 -7.70 9.54
N MET A 358 -12.11 -7.03 8.54
CA MET A 358 -12.40 -7.27 7.13
C MET A 358 -11.53 -8.38 6.53
N ASP A 359 -12.10 -9.17 5.62
CA ASP A 359 -11.36 -10.22 4.90
C ASP A 359 -10.51 -9.65 3.77
N ALA A 360 -10.99 -8.59 3.11
CA ALA A 360 -10.19 -7.84 2.14
C ALA A 360 -10.67 -6.40 1.95
N CYS A 361 -9.73 -5.59 1.50
CA CYS A 361 -9.87 -4.20 1.10
C CYS A 361 -9.94 -4.13 -0.43
N ILE A 362 -11.02 -3.58 -0.96
CA ILE A 362 -11.23 -3.31 -2.38
C ILE A 362 -10.90 -1.83 -2.64
N PRO A 363 -9.80 -1.51 -3.34
CA PRO A 363 -9.44 -0.12 -3.62
C PRO A 363 -10.50 0.63 -4.43
N ALA A 364 -11.23 -0.09 -5.29
CA ALA A 364 -12.30 0.44 -6.14
C ALA A 364 -11.87 1.62 -7.01
N PHE A 365 -10.61 1.67 -7.45
CA PHE A 365 -10.12 2.75 -8.30
C PHE A 365 -10.76 2.66 -9.69
N LEU A 366 -11.10 3.81 -10.25
CA LEU A 366 -11.63 3.92 -11.61
C LEU A 366 -10.56 3.45 -12.59
N ALA A 367 -10.85 2.38 -13.35
CA ALA A 367 -9.92 1.85 -14.34
C ALA A 367 -9.62 2.85 -15.48
N ALA A 368 -10.52 3.81 -15.70
CA ALA A 368 -10.35 4.86 -16.70
C ALA A 368 -9.57 6.09 -16.21
N ASP A 369 -9.24 6.16 -14.91
CA ASP A 369 -8.55 7.31 -14.32
C ASP A 369 -7.19 6.93 -13.73
N ASP A 370 -6.13 7.46 -14.35
CA ASP A 370 -4.74 7.34 -13.89
C ASP A 370 -4.50 7.99 -12.52
N ASN A 371 -5.47 8.70 -11.94
CA ASN A 371 -5.24 9.51 -10.76
C ASN A 371 -4.61 8.70 -9.62
N ASN A 372 -5.20 7.59 -9.18
CA ASN A 372 -4.64 6.81 -8.05
C ASN A 372 -3.43 5.95 -8.42
N PHE A 373 -3.16 5.73 -9.71
CA PHE A 373 -2.02 4.93 -10.19
C PHE A 373 -0.79 5.79 -10.52
N LYS A 374 -0.98 7.09 -10.76
CA LYS A 374 0.07 7.98 -11.27
C LYS A 374 0.19 9.31 -10.53
N TYR A 375 -0.93 9.98 -10.26
CA TYR A 375 -0.92 11.38 -9.84
C TYR A 375 -1.18 11.57 -8.35
N GLN A 376 -1.93 10.69 -7.72
CA GLN A 376 -2.40 10.80 -6.35
C GLN A 376 -2.16 9.51 -5.58
N ALA A 377 -1.73 9.64 -4.33
CA ALA A 377 -1.67 8.54 -3.38
C ALA A 377 -3.00 8.43 -2.63
N SER A 378 -3.48 7.19 -2.45
CA SER A 378 -4.71 6.89 -1.72
C SER A 378 -4.40 6.45 -0.29
N SER A 379 -5.03 7.11 0.69
CA SER A 379 -4.96 6.70 2.10
C SER A 379 -5.50 5.29 2.32
N SER A 380 -6.41 4.80 1.47
CA SER A 380 -6.90 3.41 1.52
C SER A 380 -5.79 2.37 1.58
N ILE A 381 -4.69 2.58 0.84
CA ILE A 381 -3.57 1.64 0.82
C ILE A 381 -2.81 1.66 2.16
N ALA A 382 -2.55 2.85 2.70
CA ALA A 382 -1.94 3.01 4.01
C ALA A 382 -2.83 2.41 5.12
N MET A 383 -4.13 2.70 5.11
CA MET A 383 -5.07 2.18 6.12
C MET A 383 -5.16 0.65 6.09
N CYS A 384 -5.18 0.04 4.90
CA CYS A 384 -5.21 -1.42 4.79
C CYS A 384 -3.90 -2.06 5.29
N MET A 385 -2.76 -1.36 5.14
CA MET A 385 -1.49 -1.74 5.77
C MET A 385 -1.54 -1.60 7.29
N GLU A 386 -2.00 -0.47 7.82
CA GLU A 386 -2.08 -0.22 9.27
C GLU A 386 -2.94 -1.28 9.98
N THR A 387 -4.06 -1.63 9.37
CA THR A 387 -5.11 -2.52 9.93
C THR A 387 -4.95 -4.00 9.55
N ASN A 388 -3.84 -4.36 8.90
CA ASN A 388 -3.55 -5.73 8.46
C ASN A 388 -4.64 -6.35 7.56
N VAL A 389 -5.27 -5.54 6.72
CA VAL A 389 -6.33 -5.99 5.80
C VAL A 389 -5.73 -6.29 4.42
N PRO A 390 -5.87 -7.54 3.91
CA PRO A 390 -5.44 -7.91 2.57
C PRO A 390 -5.99 -6.98 1.49
N ILE A 391 -5.14 -6.50 0.58
CA ILE A 391 -5.58 -5.63 -0.50
C ILE A 391 -5.89 -6.48 -1.74
N LEU A 392 -7.12 -6.42 -2.25
CA LEU A 392 -7.48 -7.03 -3.54
C LEU A 392 -6.87 -6.21 -4.67
N ALA A 393 -5.70 -6.65 -5.14
CA ALA A 393 -4.83 -5.88 -6.00
C ALA A 393 -4.74 -6.48 -7.40
N VAL A 394 -4.60 -5.60 -8.38
CA VAL A 394 -4.07 -5.94 -9.71
C VAL A 394 -2.59 -5.60 -9.78
N ARG A 395 -1.87 -6.19 -10.74
CA ARG A 395 -0.44 -5.92 -10.94
C ARG A 395 -0.11 -4.43 -11.01
N GLU A 396 -0.89 -3.65 -11.75
CA GLU A 396 -0.67 -2.20 -11.89
C GLU A 396 -0.72 -1.45 -10.55
N LEU A 397 -1.60 -1.87 -9.63
CA LEU A 397 -1.68 -1.28 -8.30
C LEU A 397 -0.38 -1.54 -7.51
N ARG A 398 0.15 -2.76 -7.58
CA ARG A 398 1.40 -3.15 -6.92
C ARG A 398 2.60 -2.40 -7.51
N GLU A 399 2.62 -2.21 -8.83
CA GLU A 399 3.66 -1.44 -9.52
C GLU A 399 3.64 0.04 -9.11
N ALA A 400 2.45 0.63 -8.96
CA ALA A 400 2.29 2.01 -8.50
C ALA A 400 2.68 2.17 -7.02
N TYR A 401 2.12 1.32 -6.15
CA TYR A 401 2.38 1.31 -4.71
C TYR A 401 3.45 0.25 -4.38
N GLY A 402 4.68 0.45 -4.83
CA GLY A 402 5.74 -0.56 -4.73
C GLY A 402 6.05 -1.06 -3.30
N HIS A 403 5.64 -0.34 -2.26
CA HIS A 403 5.74 -0.80 -0.88
C HIS A 403 4.78 -1.96 -0.55
N ILE A 404 3.66 -2.10 -1.28
CA ILE A 404 2.73 -3.23 -1.17
C ILE A 404 2.96 -4.32 -2.22
N ASP A 405 4.05 -4.27 -2.99
CA ASP A 405 4.39 -5.34 -3.93
C ASP A 405 4.93 -6.59 -3.17
N ASP A 406 4.02 -7.26 -2.46
CA ASP A 406 4.30 -8.39 -1.57
C ASP A 406 3.06 -9.28 -1.49
N ASP A 407 3.21 -10.56 -1.85
CA ASP A 407 2.11 -11.54 -1.89
C ASP A 407 1.60 -11.91 -0.48
N LYS A 408 2.32 -11.50 0.57
CA LYS A 408 1.93 -11.74 1.97
C LYS A 408 0.85 -10.80 2.48
N ILE A 409 0.55 -9.74 1.75
CA ILE A 409 -0.39 -8.67 2.15
C ILE A 409 -1.37 -8.29 1.03
N THR A 410 -1.17 -8.85 -0.17
CA THR A 410 -2.00 -8.59 -1.34
C THR A 410 -2.62 -9.86 -1.88
N ILE A 411 -3.89 -9.76 -2.26
CA ILE A 411 -4.60 -10.78 -3.02
C ILE A 411 -4.46 -10.40 -4.50
N ASN A 412 -3.53 -11.06 -5.20
CA ASN A 412 -3.17 -10.71 -6.57
C ASN A 412 -4.16 -11.28 -7.59
N ARG A 413 -5.23 -10.52 -7.89
CA ARG A 413 -6.23 -10.94 -8.88
C ARG A 413 -5.77 -10.66 -10.31
N PRO A 414 -6.06 -11.55 -11.27
CA PRO A 414 -5.92 -11.23 -12.69
C PRO A 414 -6.81 -10.04 -13.07
N ALA A 415 -6.28 -9.08 -13.84
CA ALA A 415 -7.05 -7.88 -14.22
C ALA A 415 -8.33 -8.19 -15.02
N VAL A 416 -8.34 -9.32 -15.75
CA VAL A 416 -9.50 -9.82 -16.51
C VAL A 416 -10.65 -10.31 -15.62
N MET A 417 -10.39 -10.54 -14.33
CA MET A 417 -11.37 -10.97 -13.35
C MET A 417 -11.80 -9.76 -12.53
N SER A 418 -13.09 -9.42 -12.54
CA SER A 418 -13.60 -8.33 -11.71
C SER A 418 -13.48 -8.65 -10.22
N GLU A 419 -13.59 -7.63 -9.38
CA GLU A 419 -13.47 -7.76 -7.93
C GLU A 419 -14.45 -8.80 -7.37
N PHE A 420 -15.72 -8.78 -7.81
CA PHE A 420 -16.72 -9.72 -7.32
C PHE A 420 -16.64 -11.11 -7.95
N GLN A 421 -16.07 -11.24 -9.16
CA GLN A 421 -15.71 -12.56 -9.68
C GLN A 421 -14.59 -13.19 -8.86
N ALA A 422 -13.58 -12.39 -8.48
CA ALA A 422 -12.47 -12.82 -7.63
C ALA A 422 -12.96 -13.20 -6.22
N ILE A 423 -13.76 -12.33 -5.58
CA ILE A 423 -14.32 -12.59 -4.25
C ILE A 423 -15.21 -13.83 -4.28
N ARG A 424 -16.07 -13.99 -5.30
CA ARG A 424 -16.89 -15.20 -5.43
C ARG A 424 -16.02 -16.44 -5.51
N ALA A 425 -15.01 -16.45 -6.38
CA ALA A 425 -14.11 -17.59 -6.55
C ALA A 425 -13.39 -17.95 -5.24
N LEU A 426 -12.89 -16.97 -4.50
CA LEU A 426 -12.25 -17.17 -3.20
C LEU A 426 -13.22 -17.67 -2.12
N ARG A 427 -14.46 -17.16 -2.13
CA ARG A 427 -15.51 -17.55 -1.19
C ARG A 427 -16.00 -18.98 -1.45
N THR A 428 -16.16 -19.38 -2.70
CA THR A 428 -16.64 -20.72 -3.08
C THR A 428 -15.52 -21.75 -3.19
N GLY A 429 -14.27 -21.31 -3.33
CA GLY A 429 -13.15 -22.17 -3.69
C GLY A 429 -13.19 -22.64 -5.15
N ASP A 430 -13.99 -22.00 -6.01
CA ASP A 430 -14.21 -22.43 -7.39
C ASP A 430 -14.22 -21.26 -8.38
N ALA A 431 -13.32 -21.30 -9.36
CA ALA A 431 -13.22 -20.36 -10.48
C ALA A 431 -13.66 -20.98 -11.83
N SER A 432 -14.21 -22.20 -11.83
CA SER A 432 -14.56 -22.95 -13.04
C SER A 432 -15.55 -22.20 -13.93
N SER A 433 -16.58 -21.59 -13.33
CA SER A 433 -17.59 -20.80 -14.07
C SER A 433 -16.96 -19.61 -14.79
N PHE A 434 -15.97 -18.96 -14.17
CA PHE A 434 -15.25 -17.86 -14.78
C PHE A 434 -14.41 -18.35 -15.97
N LEU A 435 -13.65 -19.43 -15.79
CA LEU A 435 -12.84 -20.02 -16.86
C LEU A 435 -13.68 -20.57 -18.01
N ALA A 436 -14.90 -21.04 -17.74
CA ALA A 436 -15.84 -21.50 -18.77
C ALA A 436 -16.57 -20.35 -19.48
N SER A 437 -16.52 -19.13 -18.96
CA SER A 437 -17.24 -17.99 -19.55
C SER A 437 -16.60 -17.48 -20.85
N ASP A 438 -17.44 -16.97 -21.76
CA ASP A 438 -17.07 -16.30 -23.01
C ASP A 438 -17.76 -14.93 -23.07
N PRO A 439 -17.26 -13.94 -22.30
CA PRO A 439 -17.92 -12.65 -22.19
C PRO A 439 -17.97 -11.88 -23.53
N SER A 440 -17.11 -12.21 -24.49
CA SER A 440 -17.12 -11.61 -25.84
C SER A 440 -18.04 -12.33 -26.83
N SER A 441 -18.68 -13.44 -26.43
CA SER A 441 -19.50 -14.29 -27.32
C SER A 441 -18.76 -14.73 -28.59
N SER A 442 -17.45 -14.95 -28.48
CA SER A 442 -16.55 -15.28 -29.59
C SER A 442 -16.46 -16.78 -29.90
N GLY A 443 -17.08 -17.63 -29.08
CA GLY A 443 -16.88 -19.07 -29.03
C GLY A 443 -15.61 -19.49 -28.27
N ILE A 444 -14.85 -18.53 -27.73
CA ILE A 444 -13.57 -18.76 -27.05
C ILE A 444 -13.72 -18.43 -25.57
N THR A 445 -13.72 -19.48 -24.73
CA THR A 445 -13.78 -19.31 -23.28
C THR A 445 -12.50 -18.66 -22.73
N LEU A 446 -12.62 -17.91 -21.62
CA LEU A 446 -11.46 -17.31 -20.94
C LEU A 446 -10.40 -18.34 -20.55
N GLY A 447 -10.86 -19.52 -20.11
CA GLY A 447 -10.01 -20.63 -19.71
C GLY A 447 -9.26 -21.27 -20.87
N SER A 448 -9.64 -21.04 -22.12
CA SER A 448 -8.87 -21.53 -23.27
C SER A 448 -7.57 -20.75 -23.48
N HIS A 449 -7.46 -19.52 -22.96
CA HIS A 449 -6.24 -18.73 -23.02
C HIS A 449 -5.24 -19.17 -21.92
N PRO A 450 -4.09 -19.78 -22.25
CA PRO A 450 -3.23 -20.45 -21.25
C PRO A 450 -2.74 -19.54 -20.13
N ARG A 451 -2.41 -18.27 -20.42
CA ARG A 451 -1.97 -17.32 -19.39
C ARG A 451 -3.10 -16.85 -18.48
N ILE A 452 -4.34 -16.81 -18.96
CA ILE A 452 -5.48 -16.44 -18.10
C ILE A 452 -5.75 -17.59 -17.15
N ARG A 453 -5.80 -18.82 -17.67
CA ARG A 453 -5.94 -20.02 -16.85
C ARG A 453 -4.86 -20.10 -15.76
N GLN A 454 -3.58 -19.97 -16.14
CA GLN A 454 -2.48 -20.00 -15.17
C GLN A 454 -2.63 -18.91 -14.11
N ALA A 455 -2.94 -17.67 -14.50
CA ALA A 455 -3.09 -16.57 -13.55
C ALA A 455 -4.26 -16.80 -12.57
N VAL A 456 -5.36 -17.44 -13.02
CA VAL A 456 -6.47 -17.82 -12.14
C VAL A 456 -6.09 -18.98 -11.22
N GLU A 457 -5.38 -20.00 -11.72
CA GLU A 457 -4.89 -21.10 -10.90
C GLU A 457 -3.91 -20.63 -9.83
N ASP A 458 -3.02 -19.68 -10.18
CA ASP A 458 -2.12 -19.04 -9.24
C ASP A 458 -2.89 -18.27 -8.17
N PHE A 459 -3.82 -17.39 -8.59
CA PHE A 459 -4.70 -16.65 -7.69
C PHE A 459 -5.48 -17.56 -6.72
N MET A 460 -6.05 -18.65 -7.21
CA MET A 460 -6.80 -19.60 -6.38
C MET A 460 -5.90 -20.38 -5.42
N ARG A 461 -4.68 -20.71 -5.84
CA ARG A 461 -3.70 -21.42 -5.00
C ARG A 461 -3.16 -20.51 -3.89
N ASP A 462 -2.87 -19.25 -4.21
CA ASP A 462 -2.31 -18.29 -3.28
C ASP A 462 -3.36 -17.86 -2.23
N GLY A 463 -4.63 -17.78 -2.62
CA GLY A 463 -5.75 -17.55 -1.72
C GLY A 463 -5.81 -16.13 -1.18
N TRP A 464 -6.48 -15.96 -0.02
CA TRP A 464 -6.75 -14.64 0.56
C TRP A 464 -6.44 -14.51 2.05
N VAL A 465 -6.15 -15.63 2.72
CA VAL A 465 -5.82 -15.63 4.14
C VAL A 465 -4.35 -15.29 4.30
N HIS A 466 -4.08 -14.15 4.92
CA HIS A 466 -2.73 -13.68 5.21
C HIS A 466 -2.47 -13.65 6.71
N THR A 467 -1.20 -13.80 7.10
CA THR A 467 -0.79 -13.81 8.50
C THR A 467 -0.32 -12.43 8.95
N LYS A 468 -0.47 -12.16 10.26
CA LYS A 468 0.07 -10.97 10.91
C LYS A 468 1.58 -10.79 10.63
N ASP A 469 2.34 -11.88 10.68
CA ASP A 469 3.79 -11.88 10.38
C ASP A 469 4.12 -11.32 8.98
N GLY A 470 3.26 -11.59 7.99
CA GLY A 470 3.38 -11.06 6.65
C GLY A 470 3.30 -9.54 6.63
N PHE A 471 2.26 -9.00 7.25
CA PHE A 471 2.08 -7.55 7.42
C PHE A 471 3.22 -6.92 8.22
N ASP A 472 3.58 -7.50 9.36
CA ASP A 472 4.63 -6.96 10.22
C ASP A 472 5.98 -6.91 9.51
N SER A 473 6.30 -7.94 8.70
CA SER A 473 7.50 -7.94 7.86
C SER A 473 7.47 -6.83 6.81
N CYS A 474 6.32 -6.58 6.20
CA CYS A 474 6.18 -5.51 5.21
C CYS A 474 6.26 -4.12 5.87
N LYS A 475 5.57 -3.90 7.00
CA LYS A 475 5.62 -2.67 7.80
C LYS A 475 7.05 -2.34 8.21
N ARG A 476 7.79 -3.30 8.78
CA ARG A 476 9.21 -3.11 9.17
C ARG A 476 10.10 -2.69 8.00
N ARG A 477 9.93 -3.31 6.83
CA ARG A 477 10.67 -2.94 5.61
C ARG A 477 10.38 -1.49 5.20
N THR A 478 9.11 -1.10 5.22
CA THR A 478 8.68 0.27 4.90
C THR A 478 9.19 1.28 5.93
N TRP A 479 9.10 1.00 7.22
CA TRP A 479 9.64 1.89 8.26
C TRP A 479 11.14 2.06 8.16
N LYS A 480 11.89 0.98 7.89
CA LYS A 480 13.32 1.05 7.67
C LYS A 480 13.68 1.99 6.52
N GLU A 481 12.89 1.97 5.45
CA GLU A 481 13.05 2.89 4.33
C GLU A 481 12.68 4.33 4.69
N ASN A 482 11.60 4.54 5.44
CA ASN A 482 11.24 5.85 5.98
C ASN A 482 12.35 6.43 6.87
N GLU A 483 12.93 5.62 7.76
CA GLU A 483 14.06 6.00 8.61
C GLU A 483 15.28 6.41 7.78
N ARG A 484 15.57 5.66 6.71
CA ARG A 484 16.63 5.98 5.74
C ARG A 484 16.40 7.36 5.10
N VAL A 485 15.17 7.63 4.68
CA VAL A 485 14.77 8.91 4.06
C VAL A 485 14.87 10.06 5.06
N ILE A 486 14.34 9.93 6.27
CA ILE A 486 14.43 10.99 7.28
C ILE A 486 15.89 11.23 7.69
N THR A 487 16.71 10.18 7.83
CA THR A 487 18.15 10.34 8.10
C THR A 487 18.84 11.14 7.01
N LYS A 488 18.53 10.88 5.74
CA LYS A 488 19.04 11.63 4.58
C LYS A 488 18.64 13.11 4.64
N ILE A 489 17.39 13.41 5.02
CA ILE A 489 16.89 14.78 5.22
C ILE A 489 17.66 15.50 6.32
N LEU A 490 17.83 14.86 7.48
CA LEU A 490 18.54 15.43 8.63
C LEU A 490 20.03 15.72 8.36
N GLN A 491 20.60 15.11 7.32
CA GLN A 491 21.99 15.25 6.88
C GLN A 491 22.17 16.16 5.66
N ASP A 492 21.08 16.74 5.13
CA ASP A 492 21.04 17.49 3.86
C ASP A 492 21.63 16.73 2.66
N ARG A 493 21.31 15.43 2.53
CA ARG A 493 21.81 14.62 1.41
C ARG A 493 20.80 14.62 0.26
N ALA A 494 21.29 14.80 -0.97
CA ALA A 494 20.48 14.73 -2.19
C ALA A 494 20.00 13.32 -2.50
#